data_AF-A0A975H218-F1
#
_entry.id   AF-A0A975H218-F1
#
_cell.length_a   1.000
_cell.length_b   1.000
_cell.length_c   1.000
_cell.angle_alpha   90.00
_cell.angle_beta   90.00
_cell.angle_gamma   90.00
#
_symmetry.space_group_name_H-M   'P 1'
#
loop_
_entity.id
_entity.type
_entity.pdbx_description
1 polymer ?
#
loop_
_entity_poly.entity_id
_entity_poly.type
_entity_poly.pdbx_seq_one_letter_code
_entity_poly.pdbx_strand_id
1 'polypeptide(L)'
;MAANESHARLSQNPAGVVEVTGKTFGLFHAVANPIYSWGVARKVTFPGVNIDVGYQRSIAASKDNAESIWIAYNRMRGQYASALEHAVPERFFNDPAKCNSYDNPSPTAGLPACPQGISAMKALSLAAAQGQKIYTVTKEVYQRNPNIVSTQLSAHSEQARSRIQNALNQGLEVTIHERPITESGWKGSGYILIDPSTGAGAYEIEGGAQGGWLSLAAAALEGIATIAVGALITSFFLMALGKAALVSVSFVAVVIIIAGIAYFLAHFYDKENPDHKYNYMAIKAMTILAGLHSRFALVWTILTTFRKYW
;
A
#
# COMPACT_ATOMS: atom_id res chain seq x y z
N MET A 1 13.71 14.28 -6.84
CA MET A 1 13.01 15.60 -6.89
C MET A 1 13.66 16.54 -7.90
N ALA A 2 14.94 16.94 -7.74
CA ALA A 2 15.61 17.83 -8.70
C ALA A 2 15.59 17.31 -10.15
N ALA A 3 15.80 16.01 -10.36
CA ALA A 3 15.70 15.39 -11.70
C ALA A 3 14.30 15.56 -12.33
N ASN A 4 13.24 15.50 -11.53
CA ASN A 4 11.87 15.67 -12.00
C ASN A 4 11.57 17.14 -12.37
N GLU A 5 12.09 18.10 -11.59
CA GLU A 5 12.02 19.52 -11.94
C GLU A 5 12.80 19.84 -13.22
N SER A 6 14.00 19.28 -13.37
CA SER A 6 14.78 19.43 -14.60
C SER A 6 14.02 18.88 -15.80
N HIS A 7 13.37 17.72 -15.65
CA HIS A 7 12.55 17.16 -16.71
C HIS A 7 11.36 18.05 -17.06
N ALA A 8 10.63 18.55 -16.06
CA ALA A 8 9.53 19.49 -16.28
C ALA A 8 9.97 20.73 -17.07
N ARG A 9 11.12 21.33 -16.71
CA ARG A 9 11.68 22.49 -17.41
C ARG A 9 11.95 22.23 -18.89
N LEU A 10 12.38 21.02 -19.23
CA LEU A 10 12.68 20.61 -20.60
C LEU A 10 11.42 20.19 -21.37
N SER A 11 10.45 19.56 -20.71
CA SER A 11 9.28 18.96 -21.35
C SER A 11 8.09 19.91 -21.51
N GLN A 12 7.95 20.91 -20.63
CA GLN A 12 6.78 21.80 -20.63
C GLN A 12 6.60 22.54 -21.97
N ASN A 13 7.68 23.08 -22.54
CA ASN A 13 7.61 23.92 -23.73
C ASN A 13 7.22 23.11 -24.98
N PRO A 14 7.89 21.98 -25.29
CA PRO A 14 7.49 21.09 -26.38
C PRO A 14 6.09 20.52 -26.20
N ALA A 15 5.65 20.27 -24.95
CA ALA A 15 4.31 19.78 -24.66
C ALA A 15 3.22 20.85 -24.75
N GLY A 16 3.56 22.11 -25.03
CA GLY A 16 2.56 23.20 -25.08
C GLY A 16 1.97 23.51 -23.70
N VAL A 17 2.73 23.34 -22.63
CA VAL A 17 2.31 23.53 -21.23
C VAL A 17 3.22 24.55 -20.54
N VAL A 18 2.68 25.26 -19.56
CA VAL A 18 3.44 26.02 -18.56
C VAL A 18 3.31 25.29 -17.24
N GLU A 19 4.44 24.95 -16.62
CA GLU A 19 4.49 24.33 -15.31
C GLU A 19 5.28 25.18 -14.31
N VAL A 20 4.76 25.24 -13.08
CA VAL A 20 5.52 25.60 -11.89
C VAL A 20 5.50 24.43 -10.90
N THR A 21 6.67 23.88 -10.62
CA THR A 21 6.81 22.80 -9.63
C THR A 21 6.61 23.36 -8.22
N GLY A 22 5.79 22.68 -7.43
CA GLY A 22 5.53 23.03 -6.03
C GLY A 22 6.39 22.22 -5.07
N LYS A 23 6.13 22.41 -3.77
CA LYS A 23 6.79 21.61 -2.72
C LYS A 23 6.51 20.12 -2.94
N THR A 24 7.58 19.37 -3.08
CA THR A 24 7.60 17.91 -3.26
C THR A 24 8.40 17.34 -2.10
N PHE A 25 7.95 16.23 -1.53
CA PHE A 25 8.69 15.51 -0.50
C PHE A 25 8.54 14.00 -0.71
N GLY A 26 9.47 13.28 -0.12
CA GLY A 26 9.62 11.84 -0.28
C GLY A 26 10.65 11.35 0.71
N LEU A 27 10.63 10.05 0.92
CA LEU A 27 11.47 9.38 1.88
C LEU A 27 12.49 8.51 1.17
N PHE A 28 13.70 8.49 1.70
CA PHE A 28 14.79 7.64 1.24
C PHE A 28 15.30 6.86 2.44
N HIS A 29 15.20 5.53 2.40
CA HIS A 29 15.57 4.68 3.52
C HIS A 29 16.51 3.56 3.08
N ALA A 30 17.55 3.30 3.86
CA ALA A 30 18.26 2.03 3.79
C ALA A 30 17.42 0.96 4.48
N VAL A 31 17.29 -0.20 3.86
CA VAL A 31 16.67 -1.37 4.47
C VAL A 31 17.77 -2.09 5.25
N ALA A 32 17.55 -2.30 6.55
CA ALA A 32 18.45 -3.06 7.42
C ALA A 32 17.76 -4.37 7.85
N ASN A 33 18.48 -5.48 7.75
CA ASN A 33 18.02 -6.79 8.18
C ASN A 33 18.95 -7.35 9.27
N PRO A 34 18.63 -7.14 10.56
CA PRO A 34 19.41 -7.65 11.67
C PRO A 34 19.26 -9.18 11.83
N ILE A 35 20.40 -9.87 11.89
CA ILE A 35 20.51 -11.29 12.19
C ILE A 35 20.77 -11.43 13.69
N TYR A 36 19.86 -12.13 14.36
CA TYR A 36 19.90 -12.34 15.80
C TYR A 36 20.49 -13.70 16.16
N SER A 37 21.16 -13.76 17.30
CA SER A 37 21.48 -15.02 17.98
C SER A 37 21.18 -14.84 19.46
N TRP A 38 20.33 -15.72 20.00
CA TRP A 38 19.85 -15.64 21.39
C TRP A 38 19.23 -14.27 21.76
N GLY A 39 18.45 -13.69 20.84
CA GLY A 39 17.76 -12.41 21.08
C GLY A 39 18.64 -11.15 20.95
N VAL A 40 19.94 -11.31 20.70
CA VAL A 40 20.88 -10.19 20.49
C VAL A 40 21.19 -10.06 19.00
N ALA A 41 21.10 -8.83 18.47
CA ALA A 41 21.51 -8.56 17.09
C ALA A 41 23.02 -8.74 16.97
N ARG A 42 23.46 -9.75 16.21
CA ARG A 42 24.87 -10.09 16.03
C ARG A 42 25.45 -9.52 14.73
N LYS A 43 24.60 -9.30 13.74
CA LYS A 43 24.98 -8.81 12.41
C LYS A 43 23.82 -8.02 11.82
N VAL A 44 24.10 -6.98 11.04
CA VAL A 44 23.09 -6.28 10.24
C VAL A 44 23.50 -6.40 8.79
N THR A 45 22.58 -6.86 7.93
CA THR A 45 22.77 -6.81 6.49
C THR A 45 21.96 -5.65 5.91
N PHE A 46 22.46 -5.06 4.83
CA PHE A 46 21.77 -3.97 4.13
C PHE A 46 21.35 -4.48 2.75
N PRO A 47 20.17 -5.14 2.64
CA PRO A 47 19.72 -5.73 1.39
C PRO A 47 19.42 -4.70 0.29
N GLY A 48 19.21 -3.43 0.61
CA GLY A 48 18.97 -2.40 -0.40
C GLY A 48 18.48 -1.09 0.19
N VAL A 49 17.91 -0.26 -0.68
CA VAL A 49 17.33 1.04 -0.36
C VAL A 49 15.92 1.13 -0.93
N ASN A 50 15.07 1.91 -0.28
CA ASN A 50 13.72 2.22 -0.74
C ASN A 50 13.58 3.73 -0.91
N ILE A 51 12.93 4.13 -2.01
CA ILE A 51 12.45 5.48 -2.24
C ILE A 51 10.93 5.45 -2.26
N ASP A 52 10.31 6.39 -1.56
CA ASP A 52 8.87 6.62 -1.62
C ASP A 52 8.61 8.12 -1.79
N VAL A 53 8.17 8.56 -2.97
CA VAL A 53 7.76 9.95 -3.19
C VAL A 53 6.29 10.11 -2.82
N GLY A 54 6.06 10.33 -1.52
CA GLY A 54 4.70 10.45 -0.98
C GLY A 54 3.90 11.66 -1.50
N TYR A 55 4.55 12.73 -1.98
CA TYR A 55 3.83 13.88 -2.52
C TYR A 55 4.65 14.69 -3.53
N GLN A 56 4.10 14.83 -4.75
CA GLN A 56 4.64 15.68 -5.80
C GLN A 56 3.61 16.73 -6.21
N ARG A 57 3.86 17.99 -5.86
CA ARG A 57 2.97 19.11 -6.22
C ARG A 57 3.50 19.85 -7.43
N SER A 58 2.57 20.26 -8.28
CA SER A 58 2.86 21.18 -9.38
C SER A 58 1.58 21.88 -9.81
N ILE A 59 1.76 23.02 -10.47
CA ILE A 59 0.70 23.77 -11.11
C ILE A 59 1.06 23.78 -12.58
N ALA A 60 0.20 23.21 -13.42
CA ALA A 60 0.41 23.13 -14.85
C ALA A 60 -0.85 23.53 -15.61
N ALA A 61 -0.68 24.21 -16.73
CA ALA A 61 -1.75 24.59 -17.65
C ALA A 61 -1.29 24.52 -19.10
N SER A 62 -2.15 24.05 -20.00
CA SER A 62 -1.88 24.13 -21.44
C SER A 62 -1.87 25.59 -21.88
N LYS A 63 -0.92 25.96 -22.74
CA LYS A 63 -0.78 27.31 -23.32
C LYS A 63 -2.01 27.70 -24.13
N ASP A 64 -2.64 26.73 -24.78
CA ASP A 64 -3.81 26.91 -25.64
C ASP A 64 -5.12 26.52 -24.95
N ASN A 65 -5.08 26.32 -23.62
CA ASN A 65 -6.22 25.86 -22.82
C ASN A 65 -6.81 24.52 -23.30
N ALA A 66 -5.99 23.67 -23.92
CA ALA A 66 -6.40 22.35 -24.37
C ALA A 66 -6.31 21.34 -23.21
N GLU A 67 -7.46 20.89 -22.72
CA GLU A 67 -7.57 19.95 -21.60
C GLU A 67 -6.86 18.62 -21.89
N SER A 68 -7.00 18.08 -23.10
CA SER A 68 -6.35 16.82 -23.49
C SER A 68 -4.82 16.88 -23.42
N ILE A 69 -4.23 18.04 -23.77
CA ILE A 69 -2.78 18.28 -23.67
C ILE A 69 -2.36 18.30 -22.20
N TRP A 70 -3.13 18.97 -21.35
CA TRP A 70 -2.87 19.03 -19.91
C TRP A 70 -2.96 17.65 -19.24
N ILE A 71 -4.00 16.86 -19.56
CA ILE A 71 -4.17 15.49 -19.07
C ILE A 71 -2.99 14.61 -19.51
N ALA A 72 -2.63 14.66 -20.79
CA ALA A 72 -1.50 13.89 -21.34
C ALA A 72 -0.18 14.25 -20.65
N TYR A 73 0.05 15.55 -20.40
CA TYR A 73 1.22 16.05 -19.70
C TYR A 73 1.29 15.53 -18.25
N ASN A 74 0.17 15.53 -17.53
CA ASN A 74 0.11 14.99 -16.17
C ASN A 74 0.43 13.50 -16.12
N ARG A 75 -0.13 12.71 -17.05
CA ARG A 75 0.17 11.27 -17.17
C ARG A 75 1.65 11.03 -17.43
N MET A 76 2.25 11.78 -18.36
CA MET A 76 3.66 11.67 -18.71
C MET A 76 4.57 11.97 -17.50
N ARG A 77 4.25 13.02 -16.73
CA ARG A 77 5.05 13.37 -15.54
C ARG A 77 4.96 12.32 -14.44
N GLY A 78 3.78 11.76 -14.21
CA GLY A 78 3.63 10.66 -13.25
C GLY A 78 4.46 9.44 -13.64
N GLN A 79 4.42 9.06 -14.92
CA GLN A 79 5.21 7.95 -15.46
C GLN A 79 6.71 8.23 -15.30
N TYR A 80 7.15 9.44 -15.64
CA TYR A 80 8.55 9.83 -15.50
C TYR A 80 9.00 9.85 -14.04
N ALA A 81 8.20 10.39 -13.13
CA ALA A 81 8.50 10.42 -11.70
C ALA A 81 8.64 9.01 -11.12
N SER A 82 7.70 8.11 -11.42
CA SER A 82 7.80 6.69 -11.02
C SER A 82 9.03 6.00 -11.62
N ALA A 83 9.39 6.32 -12.87
CA ALA A 83 10.62 5.80 -13.45
C ALA A 83 11.88 6.30 -12.72
N LEU A 84 11.89 7.54 -12.23
CA LEU A 84 13.01 8.05 -11.43
C LEU A 84 13.15 7.35 -10.06
N GLU A 85 12.06 6.83 -9.49
CA GLU A 85 12.11 6.16 -8.18
C GLU A 85 12.97 4.89 -8.17
N HIS A 86 13.12 4.21 -9.32
CA HIS A 86 14.07 3.10 -9.46
C HIS A 86 15.40 3.52 -10.10
N ALA A 87 15.35 4.38 -11.12
CA ALA A 87 16.54 4.73 -11.90
C ALA A 87 17.57 5.54 -11.09
N VAL A 88 17.13 6.40 -10.16
CA VAL A 88 18.05 7.19 -9.33
C VAL A 88 18.86 6.29 -8.37
N PRO A 89 18.23 5.40 -7.57
CA PRO A 89 18.98 4.41 -6.79
C PRO A 89 19.91 3.56 -7.63
N GLU A 90 19.44 3.01 -8.76
CA GLU A 90 20.28 2.19 -9.63
C GLU A 90 21.55 2.94 -10.04
N ARG A 91 21.41 4.18 -10.51
CA ARG A 91 22.58 5.00 -10.91
C ARG A 91 23.49 5.39 -9.75
N PHE A 92 22.94 5.55 -8.55
CA PHE A 92 23.71 5.97 -7.39
C PHE A 92 24.46 4.81 -6.72
N PHE A 93 23.85 3.61 -6.66
CA PHE A 93 24.40 2.47 -5.93
C PHE A 93 25.06 1.42 -6.82
N ASN A 94 24.73 1.35 -8.11
CA ASN A 94 25.39 0.41 -9.01
C ASN A 94 26.78 0.92 -9.37
N ASP A 95 27.77 0.05 -9.21
CA ASP A 95 29.18 0.32 -9.49
C ASP A 95 29.57 -0.41 -10.79
N PRO A 96 29.80 0.31 -11.90
CA PRO A 96 30.16 -0.29 -13.18
C PRO A 96 31.44 -1.13 -13.15
N ALA A 97 32.31 -0.94 -12.14
CA ALA A 97 33.50 -1.77 -11.96
C ALA A 97 33.19 -3.13 -11.31
N LYS A 98 32.00 -3.30 -10.72
CA LYS A 98 31.60 -4.51 -9.98
C LYS A 98 30.42 -5.25 -10.60
N CYS A 99 29.64 -4.59 -11.44
CA CYS A 99 28.50 -5.20 -12.10
C CYS A 99 28.21 -4.56 -13.45
N ASN A 100 27.53 -5.30 -14.32
CA ASN A 100 27.05 -4.83 -15.61
C ASN A 100 25.64 -4.25 -15.48
N SER A 101 25.45 -2.98 -15.84
CA SER A 101 24.11 -2.41 -15.89
C SER A 101 23.26 -3.14 -16.93
N TYR A 102 21.94 -3.16 -16.70
CA TYR A 102 20.99 -3.85 -17.58
C TYR A 102 21.01 -3.32 -19.02
N ASP A 103 21.32 -2.04 -19.19
CA ASP A 103 21.38 -1.33 -20.46
C ASP A 103 22.80 -1.23 -21.03
N ASN A 104 23.79 -1.91 -20.43
CA ASN A 104 25.17 -1.83 -20.90
C ASN A 104 25.31 -2.48 -22.30
N PRO A 105 25.63 -1.71 -23.36
CA PRO A 105 25.80 -2.25 -24.70
C PRO A 105 27.07 -3.09 -24.84
N SER A 106 27.97 -3.05 -23.87
CA SER A 106 29.24 -3.79 -23.86
C SER A 106 29.53 -4.30 -22.45
N PRO A 107 28.84 -5.37 -22.02
CA PRO A 107 29.02 -5.96 -20.69
C PRO A 107 30.45 -6.49 -20.53
N THR A 108 31.07 -6.16 -19.40
CA THR A 108 32.39 -6.67 -19.02
C THR A 108 32.25 -8.15 -18.65
N ALA A 109 32.97 -9.01 -19.37
CA ALA A 109 32.96 -10.45 -19.11
C ALA A 109 33.43 -10.76 -17.68
N GLY A 110 32.69 -11.63 -16.99
CA GLY A 110 33.00 -12.05 -15.62
C GLY A 110 32.36 -11.21 -14.51
N LEU A 111 31.76 -10.05 -14.83
CA LEU A 111 30.98 -9.28 -13.86
C LEU A 111 29.50 -9.72 -13.86
N PRO A 112 28.85 -9.83 -12.68
CA PRO A 112 27.42 -10.13 -12.58
C PRO A 112 26.56 -8.96 -13.08
N ALA A 113 25.28 -9.21 -13.32
CA ALA A 113 24.31 -8.14 -13.57
C ALA A 113 24.15 -7.26 -12.31
N CYS A 114 24.01 -5.96 -12.51
CA CYS A 114 23.73 -5.05 -11.41
C CYS A 114 22.33 -5.29 -10.84
N PRO A 115 22.14 -5.12 -9.51
CA PRO A 115 20.82 -5.07 -8.92
C PRO A 115 19.93 -4.03 -9.60
N GLN A 116 18.66 -4.39 -9.82
CA GLN A 116 17.65 -3.50 -10.38
C GLN A 116 16.72 -3.00 -9.27
N GLY A 117 16.48 -1.69 -9.28
CA GLY A 117 15.43 -1.07 -8.49
C GLY A 117 14.07 -1.32 -9.14
N ILE A 118 13.02 -1.32 -8.33
CA ILE A 118 11.65 -1.55 -8.81
C ILE A 118 10.78 -0.33 -8.52
N SER A 119 10.08 0.11 -9.56
CA SER A 119 8.99 1.08 -9.51
C SER A 119 7.78 0.50 -10.22
N ALA A 120 6.63 1.18 -10.16
CA ALA A 120 5.44 0.75 -10.89
C ALA A 120 5.72 0.64 -12.40
N MET A 121 6.38 1.65 -12.97
CA MET A 121 6.75 1.66 -14.39
C MET A 121 7.73 0.55 -14.77
N LYS A 122 8.76 0.33 -13.94
CA LYS A 122 9.72 -0.75 -14.17
C LYS A 122 9.04 -2.11 -14.08
N ALA A 123 8.20 -2.34 -13.08
CA ALA A 123 7.48 -3.60 -12.92
C ALA A 123 6.54 -3.89 -14.09
N LEU A 124 5.82 -2.89 -14.61
CA LEU A 124 5.01 -3.03 -15.82
C LEU A 124 5.87 -3.37 -17.05
N SER A 125 7.02 -2.70 -17.21
CA SER A 125 7.93 -2.96 -18.33
C SER A 125 8.53 -4.37 -18.30
N LEU A 126 8.93 -4.85 -17.11
CA LEU A 126 9.47 -6.19 -16.91
C LEU A 126 8.38 -7.25 -17.13
N ALA A 127 7.17 -7.03 -16.63
CA ALA A 127 6.06 -7.94 -16.88
C ALA A 127 5.73 -8.05 -18.37
N ALA A 128 5.72 -6.93 -19.10
CA ALA A 128 5.53 -6.91 -20.55
C ALA A 128 6.66 -7.67 -21.27
N ALA A 129 7.92 -7.46 -20.86
CA ALA A 129 9.07 -8.17 -21.42
C ALA A 129 9.02 -9.69 -21.14
N GLN A 130 8.40 -10.10 -20.03
CA GLN A 130 8.13 -11.51 -19.71
C GLN A 130 6.91 -12.10 -20.45
N GLY A 131 6.28 -11.32 -21.35
CA GLY A 131 5.13 -11.75 -22.13
C GLY A 131 3.81 -11.79 -21.33
N GLN A 132 3.75 -11.14 -20.16
CA GLN A 132 2.50 -11.04 -19.42
C GLN A 132 1.54 -10.06 -20.08
N LYS A 133 0.24 -10.32 -19.92
CA LYS A 133 -0.77 -9.32 -20.29
C LYS A 133 -0.68 -8.13 -19.35
N ILE A 134 -0.76 -6.94 -19.92
CA ILE A 134 -0.96 -5.70 -19.20
C ILE A 134 -2.44 -5.33 -19.35
N TYR A 135 -3.16 -5.27 -18.24
CA TYR A 135 -4.55 -4.86 -18.19
C TYR A 135 -4.64 -3.36 -18.00
N THR A 136 -5.47 -2.71 -18.80
CA THR A 136 -5.94 -1.35 -18.57
C THR A 136 -7.45 -1.42 -18.34
N VAL A 137 -7.86 -1.21 -17.10
CA VAL A 137 -9.25 -1.30 -16.65
C VAL A 137 -9.78 0.11 -16.48
N THR A 138 -10.51 0.58 -17.49
CA THR A 138 -11.26 1.83 -17.42
C THR A 138 -12.59 1.62 -16.70
N LYS A 139 -13.28 2.72 -16.39
CA LYS A 139 -14.64 2.68 -15.85
C LYS A 139 -15.58 1.84 -16.71
N GLU A 140 -15.50 1.97 -18.03
CA GLU A 140 -16.35 1.25 -18.98
C GLU A 140 -16.05 -0.25 -18.98
N VAL A 141 -14.77 -0.63 -18.90
CA VAL A 141 -14.36 -2.04 -18.79
C VAL A 141 -14.87 -2.63 -17.49
N TYR A 142 -14.70 -1.91 -16.38
CA TYR A 142 -15.11 -2.36 -15.06
C TYR A 142 -16.64 -2.51 -14.93
N GLN A 143 -17.42 -1.59 -15.52
CA GLN A 143 -18.88 -1.70 -15.55
C GLN A 143 -19.38 -2.92 -16.33
N ARG A 144 -18.71 -3.28 -17.44
CA ARG A 144 -19.08 -4.47 -18.23
C ARG A 144 -18.61 -5.77 -17.58
N ASN A 145 -17.54 -5.72 -16.79
CA ASN A 145 -16.98 -6.88 -16.10
C ASN A 145 -16.62 -6.52 -14.65
N PRO A 146 -17.60 -6.45 -13.73
CA PRO A 146 -17.36 -6.07 -12.33
C PRO A 146 -16.48 -7.07 -11.59
N ASN A 147 -16.34 -8.30 -12.09
CA ASN A 147 -15.52 -9.35 -11.49
C ASN A 147 -14.09 -9.39 -12.06
N ILE A 148 -13.66 -8.41 -12.87
CA ILE A 148 -12.34 -8.41 -13.50
C ILE A 148 -11.20 -8.49 -12.46
N VAL A 149 -11.36 -7.82 -11.31
CA VAL A 149 -10.36 -7.82 -10.23
C VAL A 149 -10.25 -9.19 -9.56
N SER A 150 -11.37 -9.84 -9.28
CA SER A 150 -11.38 -11.17 -8.63
C SER A 150 -11.03 -12.30 -9.59
N THR A 151 -11.15 -12.09 -10.90
CA THR A 151 -10.87 -13.12 -11.92
C THR A 151 -9.48 -12.94 -12.53
N GLN A 152 -9.28 -11.87 -13.31
CA GLN A 152 -8.07 -11.63 -14.07
C GLN A 152 -6.88 -11.22 -13.19
N LEU A 153 -7.15 -10.62 -12.03
CA LEU A 153 -6.12 -10.12 -11.12
C LEU A 153 -6.00 -10.97 -9.85
N SER A 154 -6.54 -12.18 -9.84
CA SER A 154 -6.56 -13.10 -8.69
C SER A 154 -5.18 -13.47 -8.14
N ALA A 155 -4.13 -13.41 -8.98
CA ALA A 155 -2.75 -13.71 -8.59
C ALA A 155 -2.12 -12.62 -7.70
N HIS A 156 -2.71 -11.43 -7.64
CA HIS A 156 -2.24 -10.33 -6.80
C HIS A 156 -2.76 -10.44 -5.37
N SER A 157 -2.06 -9.78 -4.43
CA SER A 157 -2.48 -9.78 -3.03
C SER A 157 -3.89 -9.22 -2.83
N GLU A 158 -4.54 -9.62 -1.74
CA GLU A 158 -5.83 -9.05 -1.33
C GLU A 158 -5.73 -7.53 -1.13
N GLN A 159 -4.58 -7.03 -0.65
CA GLN A 159 -4.37 -5.60 -0.43
C GLN A 159 -4.37 -4.83 -1.76
N ALA A 160 -3.63 -5.27 -2.78
CA ALA A 160 -3.69 -4.61 -4.10
C ALA A 160 -5.06 -4.76 -4.73
N ARG A 161 -5.65 -5.96 -4.70
CA ARG A 161 -6.99 -6.16 -5.26
C ARG A 161 -8.02 -5.25 -4.61
N SER A 162 -8.04 -5.12 -3.29
CA SER A 162 -8.92 -4.20 -2.57
C SER A 162 -8.69 -2.74 -2.97
N ARG A 163 -7.41 -2.33 -3.09
CA ARG A 163 -7.08 -0.96 -3.48
C ARG A 163 -7.49 -0.63 -4.92
N ILE A 164 -7.20 -1.54 -5.85
CA ILE A 164 -7.62 -1.46 -7.26
C ILE A 164 -9.14 -1.42 -7.35
N GLN A 165 -9.81 -2.27 -6.59
CA GLN A 165 -11.26 -2.33 -6.56
C GLN A 165 -11.88 -1.01 -6.09
N ASN A 166 -11.31 -0.40 -5.04
CA ASN A 166 -11.74 0.90 -4.53
C ASN A 166 -11.46 2.03 -5.53
N ALA A 167 -10.30 2.01 -6.19
CA ALA A 167 -9.94 2.98 -7.23
C ALA A 167 -10.91 2.92 -8.43
N LEU A 168 -11.22 1.72 -8.91
CA LEU A 168 -12.19 1.49 -9.98
C LEU A 168 -13.60 1.96 -9.58
N ASN A 169 -14.01 1.70 -8.33
CA ASN A 169 -15.29 2.18 -7.80
C ASN A 169 -15.35 3.73 -7.71
N GLN A 170 -14.20 4.39 -7.56
CA GLN A 170 -14.08 5.86 -7.60
C GLN A 170 -14.00 6.41 -9.04
N GLY A 171 -14.03 5.55 -10.06
CA GLY A 171 -13.94 5.94 -11.46
C GLY A 171 -12.52 6.19 -11.96
N LEU A 172 -11.50 5.78 -11.20
CA LEU A 172 -10.12 5.82 -11.66
C LEU A 172 -9.86 4.71 -12.69
N GLU A 173 -8.95 4.98 -13.62
CA GLU A 173 -8.40 4.03 -14.59
C GLU A 173 -7.24 3.27 -13.94
N VAL A 174 -7.23 1.94 -14.04
CA VAL A 174 -6.17 1.10 -13.46
C VAL A 174 -5.35 0.44 -14.56
N THR A 175 -4.03 0.54 -14.49
CA THR A 175 -3.09 -0.24 -15.32
C THR A 175 -2.27 -1.18 -14.44
N ILE A 176 -2.29 -2.48 -14.72
CA ILE A 176 -1.61 -3.52 -13.93
C ILE A 176 -1.26 -4.73 -14.80
N HIS A 177 -0.19 -5.43 -14.47
CA HIS A 177 0.16 -6.69 -15.14
C HIS A 177 -0.61 -7.90 -14.58
N GLU A 178 -0.66 -9.00 -15.34
CA GLU A 178 -1.48 -10.18 -15.02
C GLU A 178 -1.13 -10.85 -13.69
N ARG A 179 0.17 -10.92 -13.33
CA ARG A 179 0.63 -11.63 -12.13
C ARG A 179 1.94 -11.05 -11.59
N PRO A 180 2.20 -11.16 -10.26
CA PRO A 180 3.45 -10.72 -9.66
C PRO A 180 4.69 -11.19 -10.42
N ILE A 181 5.66 -10.28 -10.60
CA ILE A 181 6.97 -10.57 -11.17
C ILE A 181 7.98 -10.81 -10.05
N THR A 182 9.08 -11.47 -10.38
CA THR A 182 10.26 -11.58 -9.51
C THR A 182 11.44 -10.93 -10.22
N GLU A 183 12.12 -10.00 -9.55
CA GLU A 183 13.30 -9.32 -10.08
C GLU A 183 14.25 -8.95 -8.93
N SER A 184 15.55 -9.24 -9.08
CA SER A 184 16.58 -8.86 -8.10
C SER A 184 16.24 -9.19 -6.63
N GLY A 185 15.55 -10.31 -6.40
CA GLY A 185 15.12 -10.76 -5.06
C GLY A 185 13.81 -10.14 -4.55
N TRP A 186 13.26 -9.15 -5.25
CA TRP A 186 11.92 -8.62 -5.01
C TRP A 186 10.88 -9.47 -5.75
N LYS A 187 9.74 -9.71 -5.11
CA LYS A 187 8.57 -10.33 -5.75
C LYS A 187 7.33 -9.51 -5.45
N GLY A 188 6.64 -9.06 -6.50
CA GLY A 188 5.49 -8.20 -6.31
C GLY A 188 4.92 -7.67 -7.61
N SER A 189 4.11 -6.62 -7.48
CA SER A 189 3.34 -6.06 -8.58
C SER A 189 3.48 -4.56 -8.65
N GLY A 190 3.49 -4.03 -9.86
CA GLY A 190 3.41 -2.59 -10.09
C GLY A 190 2.08 -2.26 -10.76
N TYR A 191 1.41 -1.22 -10.28
CA TYR A 191 0.17 -0.75 -10.87
C TYR A 191 0.03 0.76 -10.78
N ILE A 192 -0.80 1.30 -11.66
CA ILE A 192 -1.02 2.73 -11.81
C ILE A 192 -2.52 2.98 -11.66
N LEU A 193 -2.89 3.98 -10.86
CA LEU A 193 -4.25 4.46 -10.66
C LEU A 193 -4.32 5.89 -11.20
N ILE A 194 -5.02 6.12 -12.30
CA ILE A 194 -5.10 7.43 -12.98
C ILE A 194 -6.52 7.97 -12.86
N ASP A 195 -6.66 9.22 -12.44
CA ASP A 195 -7.88 9.97 -12.65
C ASP A 195 -7.96 10.37 -14.14
N PRO A 196 -8.92 9.84 -14.91
CA PRO A 196 -8.98 10.11 -16.35
C PRO A 196 -9.31 11.58 -16.67
N SER A 197 -9.92 12.32 -15.75
CA SER A 197 -10.30 13.73 -15.94
C SER A 197 -9.13 14.70 -15.75
N THR A 198 -8.13 14.32 -14.95
CA THR A 198 -6.99 15.19 -14.64
C THR A 198 -5.65 14.65 -15.15
N GLY A 199 -5.56 13.34 -15.41
CA GLY A 199 -4.32 12.65 -15.73
C GLY A 199 -3.38 12.49 -14.53
N ALA A 200 -3.77 12.96 -13.34
CA ALA A 200 -3.03 12.71 -12.10
C ALA A 200 -3.17 11.24 -11.70
N GLY A 201 -2.13 10.67 -11.10
CA GLY A 201 -2.20 9.28 -10.67
C GLY A 201 -1.23 8.88 -9.60
N ALA A 202 -1.56 7.77 -8.96
CA ALA A 202 -0.72 7.05 -8.03
C ALA A 202 -0.01 5.91 -8.78
N TYR A 203 1.29 5.80 -8.57
CA TYR A 203 2.16 4.80 -9.19
C TYR A 203 2.71 3.93 -8.07
N GLU A 204 2.25 2.70 -7.98
CA GLU A 204 2.37 1.92 -6.77
C GLU A 204 3.01 0.57 -7.01
N ILE A 205 3.70 0.08 -5.99
CA ILE A 205 4.24 -1.26 -5.95
C ILE A 205 3.71 -2.02 -4.73
N GLU A 206 3.37 -3.29 -4.91
CA GLU A 206 3.13 -4.24 -3.82
C GLU A 206 4.32 -5.21 -3.71
N GLY A 207 4.52 -5.82 -2.54
CA GLY A 207 5.53 -6.89 -2.40
C GLY A 207 6.88 -6.43 -1.84
N GLY A 208 6.92 -5.26 -1.18
CA GLY A 208 8.09 -4.78 -0.45
C GLY A 208 8.62 -5.76 0.62
N ALA A 209 9.79 -5.43 1.20
CA ALA A 209 10.76 -6.29 1.89
C ALA A 209 10.26 -7.27 2.99
N GLN A 210 8.98 -7.28 3.36
CA GLN A 210 8.35 -8.23 4.29
C GLN A 210 6.81 -8.18 4.16
N GLY A 211 6.25 -8.31 2.94
CA GLY A 211 4.80 -8.38 2.71
C GLY A 211 4.06 -9.48 3.49
N GLY A 212 4.78 -10.43 4.10
CA GLY A 212 4.24 -11.45 5.00
C GLY A 212 3.91 -10.93 6.40
N TRP A 213 4.61 -9.93 6.94
CA TRP A 213 4.46 -9.58 8.36
C TRP A 213 3.18 -8.78 8.66
N LEU A 214 2.85 -7.80 7.81
CA LEU A 214 1.62 -7.01 7.95
C LEU A 214 0.36 -7.84 7.64
N SER A 215 0.46 -8.79 6.70
CA SER A 215 -0.64 -9.69 6.35
C SER A 215 -0.88 -10.76 7.41
N LEU A 216 0.18 -11.32 8.03
CA LEU A 216 0.05 -12.20 9.20
C LEU A 216 -0.53 -11.46 10.41
N ALA A 217 -0.11 -10.22 10.68
CA ALA A 217 -0.65 -9.43 11.77
C ALA A 217 -2.14 -9.07 11.55
N ALA A 218 -2.52 -8.71 10.32
CA ALA A 218 -3.91 -8.42 9.97
C ALA A 218 -4.80 -9.67 10.03
N ALA A 219 -4.34 -10.80 9.48
CA ALA A 219 -5.06 -12.08 9.53
C ALA A 219 -5.19 -12.62 10.96
N ALA A 220 -4.17 -12.43 11.81
CA ALA A 220 -4.24 -12.76 13.22
C ALA A 220 -5.27 -11.89 13.95
N LEU A 221 -5.29 -10.57 13.67
CA LEU A 221 -6.27 -9.66 14.27
C LEU A 221 -7.70 -10.01 13.86
N GLU A 222 -7.93 -10.36 12.58
CA GLU A 222 -9.23 -10.75 12.03
C GLU A 222 -9.72 -12.09 12.60
N GLY A 223 -8.83 -13.09 12.68
CA GLY A 223 -9.13 -14.37 13.32
C GLY A 223 -9.51 -14.22 14.79
N ILE A 224 -8.79 -13.37 15.52
CA ILE A 224 -9.06 -13.10 16.93
C ILE A 224 -10.36 -12.31 17.12
N ALA A 225 -10.64 -11.31 16.27
CA ALA A 225 -11.89 -10.55 16.31
C ALA A 225 -13.12 -11.46 16.06
N THR A 226 -12.99 -12.42 15.15
CA THR A 226 -14.05 -13.39 14.84
C THR A 226 -14.33 -14.31 16.04
N ILE A 227 -13.28 -14.79 16.72
CA ILE A 227 -13.41 -15.61 17.93
C ILE A 227 -14.04 -14.79 19.08
N ALA A 228 -13.64 -13.52 19.26
CA ALA A 228 -14.16 -12.65 20.30
C ALA A 228 -15.66 -12.35 20.10
N VAL A 229 -16.08 -12.05 18.87
CA VAL A 229 -17.51 -11.82 18.55
C VAL A 229 -18.31 -13.11 18.73
N GLY A 230 -17.78 -14.25 18.29
CA GLY A 230 -18.41 -15.56 18.51
C GLY A 230 -18.61 -15.88 20.00
N ALA A 231 -17.61 -15.60 20.83
CA ALA A 231 -17.68 -15.80 22.29
C ALA A 231 -18.71 -14.87 22.97
N LEU A 232 -18.88 -13.64 22.48
CA LEU A 232 -19.89 -12.71 23.00
C LEU A 232 -21.32 -13.15 22.64
N ILE A 233 -21.52 -13.65 21.41
CA ILE A 233 -22.83 -14.17 20.96
C ILE A 233 -23.20 -15.43 21.77
N THR A 234 -22.28 -16.38 21.95
CA THR A 234 -22.55 -17.59 22.74
C THR A 234 -22.82 -17.27 24.21
N SER A 235 -22.11 -16.29 24.79
CA SER A 235 -22.36 -15.81 26.15
C SER A 235 -23.77 -15.22 26.32
N PHE A 236 -24.24 -14.46 25.33
CA PHE A 236 -25.60 -13.90 25.33
C PHE A 236 -26.67 -14.99 25.28
N PHE A 237 -26.49 -16.03 24.44
CA PHE A 237 -27.40 -17.17 24.38
C PHE A 237 -27.41 -18.01 25.67
N LEU A 238 -26.25 -18.23 26.30
CA LEU A 238 -26.15 -18.96 27.56
C LEU A 238 -26.80 -18.20 28.73
N MET A 239 -26.76 -16.86 28.70
CA MET A 239 -27.44 -15.99 29.65
C MET A 239 -28.96 -16.04 29.49
N ALA A 240 -29.46 -16.06 28.24
CA ALA A 240 -30.89 -16.24 27.95
C ALA A 240 -31.44 -17.60 28.41
N LEU A 241 -30.58 -18.63 28.49
CA LEU A 241 -30.92 -19.98 29.00
C LEU A 241 -30.70 -20.14 30.52
N GLY A 242 -30.39 -19.07 31.25
CA GLY A 242 -30.23 -19.09 32.71
C GLY A 242 -28.95 -19.77 33.22
N LYS A 243 -27.97 -20.07 32.36
CA LYS A 243 -26.72 -20.75 32.74
C LYS A 243 -25.62 -19.76 33.15
N ALA A 244 -25.85 -19.01 34.22
CA ALA A 244 -24.97 -17.94 34.69
C ALA A 244 -23.51 -18.38 34.95
N ALA A 245 -23.29 -19.62 35.39
CA ALA A 245 -21.93 -20.16 35.62
C ALA A 245 -21.10 -20.35 34.34
N LEU A 246 -21.74 -20.51 33.17
CA LEU A 246 -21.02 -20.65 31.89
C LEU A 246 -20.72 -19.29 31.24
N VAL A 247 -21.46 -18.24 31.64
CA VAL A 247 -21.24 -16.87 31.20
C VAL A 247 -19.94 -16.30 31.76
N SER A 248 -19.62 -16.60 33.03
CA SER A 248 -18.38 -16.13 33.67
C SER A 248 -17.12 -16.73 33.05
N VAL A 249 -17.17 -18.01 32.64
CA VAL A 249 -16.07 -18.68 31.92
C VAL A 249 -15.82 -18.03 30.56
N SER A 250 -16.89 -17.65 29.86
CA SER A 250 -16.83 -17.02 28.54
C SER A 250 -16.29 -15.58 28.63
N PHE A 251 -16.64 -14.83 29.68
CA PHE A 251 -16.11 -13.49 29.93
C PHE A 251 -14.61 -13.51 30.27
N VAL A 252 -14.16 -14.47 31.09
CA VAL A 252 -12.74 -14.67 31.41
C VAL A 252 -11.93 -15.02 30.16
N ALA A 253 -12.48 -15.86 29.27
CA ALA A 253 -11.85 -16.16 27.98
C ALA A 253 -11.68 -14.91 27.11
N VAL A 254 -12.68 -14.04 27.05
CA VAL A 254 -12.59 -12.75 26.33
C VAL A 254 -11.52 -11.84 26.92
N VAL A 255 -11.42 -11.75 28.26
CA VAL A 255 -10.39 -10.95 28.94
C VAL A 255 -8.98 -11.48 28.68
N ILE A 256 -8.79 -12.80 28.70
CA ILE A 256 -7.49 -13.43 28.38
C ILE A 256 -7.09 -13.16 26.92
N ILE A 257 -8.06 -13.22 26.00
CA ILE A 257 -7.83 -12.90 24.58
C ILE A 257 -7.43 -11.44 24.40
N ILE A 258 -8.13 -10.50 25.04
CA ILE A 258 -7.80 -9.06 24.98
C ILE A 258 -6.42 -8.79 25.59
N ALA A 259 -6.09 -9.42 26.71
CA ALA A 259 -4.76 -9.31 27.35
C ALA A 259 -3.65 -9.88 26.46
N GLY A 260 -3.90 -11.00 25.78
CA GLY A 260 -2.98 -11.57 24.79
C GLY A 260 -2.73 -10.66 23.59
N ILE A 261 -3.78 -10.00 23.08
CA ILE A 261 -3.66 -8.99 22.01
C ILE A 261 -2.84 -7.78 22.49
N ALA A 262 -3.14 -7.25 23.67
CA ALA A 262 -2.42 -6.11 24.22
C ALA A 262 -0.94 -6.43 24.45
N TYR A 263 -0.63 -7.63 24.95
CA TYR A 263 0.74 -8.10 25.14
C TYR A 263 1.46 -8.31 23.80
N PHE A 264 0.81 -8.93 22.80
CA PHE A 264 1.38 -9.11 21.46
C PHE A 264 1.64 -7.76 20.78
N LEU A 265 0.68 -6.83 20.83
CA LEU A 265 0.86 -5.49 20.28
C LEU A 265 1.97 -4.73 21.00
N ALA A 266 2.02 -4.76 22.34
CA ALA A 266 3.08 -4.11 23.10
C ALA A 266 4.46 -4.70 22.81
N HIS A 267 4.59 -6.02 22.77
CA HIS A 267 5.87 -6.70 22.51
C HIS A 267 6.43 -6.42 21.12
N PHE A 268 5.56 -6.25 20.11
CA PHE A 268 5.99 -6.01 18.73
C PHE A 268 6.03 -4.52 18.33
N TYR A 269 5.32 -3.62 19.02
CA TYR A 269 5.38 -2.17 18.75
C TYR A 269 6.41 -1.42 19.61
N ASP A 270 6.96 -2.02 20.67
CA ASP A 270 7.88 -1.34 21.61
C ASP A 270 9.37 -1.47 21.24
N LYS A 271 9.72 -1.74 19.97
CA LYS A 271 11.11 -1.60 19.49
C LYS A 271 11.22 -0.46 18.49
N GLU A 272 11.52 0.71 19.08
CA GLU A 272 12.13 1.93 18.52
C GLU A 272 11.50 2.55 17.25
N ASN A 273 10.63 3.57 17.42
CA ASN A 273 10.88 4.90 16.84
C ASN A 273 9.94 5.98 17.44
N PRO A 274 10.46 7.03 18.10
CA PRO A 274 9.69 8.17 18.58
C PRO A 274 9.57 9.20 17.44
N ASP A 275 8.39 9.30 16.80
CA ASP A 275 7.74 10.58 16.48
C ASP A 275 6.50 10.40 15.58
N HIS A 276 5.42 11.05 16.02
CA HIS A 276 4.19 11.40 15.29
C HIS A 276 3.25 10.33 14.71
N LYS A 277 3.15 9.13 15.31
CA LYS A 277 2.05 8.17 15.04
C LYS A 277 0.98 8.03 16.14
N TYR A 278 1.31 8.45 17.37
CA TYR A 278 0.41 8.30 18.52
C TYR A 278 -0.86 9.15 18.40
N ASN A 279 -0.79 10.38 17.85
CA ASN A 279 -1.96 11.25 17.77
C ASN A 279 -2.98 10.78 16.70
N TYR A 280 -2.54 10.27 15.55
CA TYR A 280 -3.45 9.78 14.50
C TYR A 280 -4.14 8.45 14.90
N MET A 281 -3.40 7.55 15.56
CA MET A 281 -3.94 6.27 16.03
C MET A 281 -4.79 6.44 17.31
N ALA A 282 -4.47 7.38 18.21
CA ALA A 282 -5.30 7.72 19.35
C ALA A 282 -6.63 8.37 18.90
N ILE A 283 -6.60 9.28 17.92
CA ILE A 283 -7.82 9.87 17.34
C ILE A 283 -8.65 8.78 16.65
N LYS A 284 -8.03 7.83 15.91
CA LYS A 284 -8.74 6.68 15.31
C LYS A 284 -9.34 5.73 16.34
N ALA A 285 -8.62 5.41 17.40
CA ALA A 285 -9.11 4.59 18.50
C ALA A 285 -10.26 5.27 19.25
N MET A 286 -10.19 6.59 19.46
CA MET A 286 -11.29 7.38 20.03
C MET A 286 -12.54 7.39 19.13
N THR A 287 -12.40 7.45 17.80
CA THR A 287 -13.55 7.33 16.89
C THR A 287 -14.18 5.93 16.88
N ILE A 288 -13.40 4.87 17.05
CA ILE A 288 -13.92 3.50 17.16
C ILE A 288 -14.64 3.31 18.50
N LEU A 289 -14.11 3.87 19.59
CA LEU A 289 -14.75 3.89 20.91
C LEU A 289 -16.01 4.76 20.94
N ALA A 290 -16.02 5.91 20.25
CA ALA A 290 -17.19 6.76 20.08
C ALA A 290 -18.29 6.09 19.24
N GLY A 291 -17.89 5.26 18.26
CA GLY A 291 -18.79 4.36 17.51
C GLY A 291 -19.39 3.24 18.36
N LEU A 292 -18.66 2.75 19.37
CA LEU A 292 -19.19 1.80 20.36
C LEU A 292 -20.18 2.48 21.31
N HIS A 293 -19.89 3.71 21.74
CA HIS A 293 -20.75 4.49 22.64
C HIS A 293 -22.06 4.92 21.95
N SER A 294 -22.03 5.32 20.68
CA SER A 294 -23.23 5.67 19.91
C SER A 294 -24.12 4.46 19.61
N ARG A 295 -23.54 3.28 19.39
CA ARG A 295 -24.28 2.02 19.24
C ARG A 295 -24.85 1.52 20.57
N PHE A 296 -24.15 1.72 21.68
CA PHE A 296 -24.67 1.45 23.02
C PHE A 296 -25.82 2.41 23.37
N ALA A 297 -25.72 3.70 23.04
CA ALA A 297 -26.76 4.70 23.26
C ALA A 297 -28.01 4.45 22.40
N LEU A 298 -27.84 4.00 21.16
CA LEU A 298 -28.94 3.65 20.25
C LEU A 298 -29.69 2.38 20.73
N VAL A 299 -28.95 1.36 21.19
CA VAL A 299 -29.54 0.16 21.82
C VAL A 299 -30.20 0.48 23.17
N TRP A 300 -29.60 1.34 23.99
CA TRP A 300 -30.19 1.81 25.24
C TRP A 300 -31.47 2.64 25.02
N THR A 301 -31.51 3.50 24.00
CA THR A 301 -32.70 4.30 23.65
C THR A 301 -33.83 3.39 23.19
N ILE A 302 -33.53 2.40 22.33
CA ILE A 302 -34.49 1.37 21.91
C ILE A 302 -35.04 0.61 23.14
N LEU A 303 -34.18 0.16 24.06
CA LEU A 303 -34.58 -0.57 25.26
C LEU A 303 -35.44 0.27 26.23
N THR A 304 -35.15 1.56 26.39
CA THR A 304 -35.94 2.45 27.26
C THR A 304 -37.30 2.84 26.65
N THR A 305 -37.39 2.92 25.32
CA THR A 305 -38.66 3.13 24.61
C THR A 305 -39.55 1.88 24.69
N PHE A 306 -38.99 0.67 24.51
CA PHE A 306 -39.77 -0.58 24.61
C PHE A 306 -40.27 -0.89 26.03
N ARG A 307 -39.56 -0.45 27.08
CA ARG A 307 -39.97 -0.60 28.48
C ARG A 307 -41.13 0.34 28.91
N LYS A 308 -41.50 1.33 28.09
CA LYS A 308 -42.65 2.22 28.35
C LYS A 308 -43.97 1.72 27.75
N TYR A 309 -43.92 0.69 26.89
CA TYR A 309 -45.08 0.16 26.16
C TYR A 309 -45.45 -1.28 26.57
N TRP A 310 -44.84 -1.81 27.64
CA TRP A 310 -45.17 -3.06 28.31
C TRP A 310 -45.01 -2.92 29.82
#